data_AF-A0A3P9D6Z9-F1
#
_entry.id   AF-A0A3P9D6Z9-F1
#
_cell.length_a   1.000
_cell.length_b   1.000
_cell.length_c   1.000
_cell.angle_alpha   90.00
_cell.angle_beta   90.00
_cell.angle_gamma   90.00
#
_symmetry.space_group_name_H-M   'P 1'
#
loop_
_entity.id
_entity.type
_entity.pdbx_description
1 polymer ?
#
loop_
_entity_poly.entity_id
_entity_poly.type
_entity_poly.pdbx_seq_one_letter_code
_entity_poly.pdbx_strand_id
1 'polypeptide(L)'
;LPPATLKAPAAFHEQIRSLERARTGTFLKHKLCSRPGRSELVRMHILQETHAEPSLQATQMKLKRARLTDDLNEKIAQRPGPMELVEKNILPVDPGVEEVNNGRASLLLLYLFTTYSECSEGNSNQLCSTSGGFLSIFNDVLSLFGKQSYAASTDCLSLSPHSSPLSAVTLCSL
;
A
#
# COMPACT_ATOMS: atom_id res chain seq x y z
N LEU A 1 -3.65 -15.94 33.34
CA LEU A 1 -4.91 -15.51 33.99
C LEU A 1 -4.94 -13.99 34.01
N PRO A 2 -6.05 -13.32 33.61
CA PRO A 2 -6.19 -11.90 33.89
C PRO A 2 -6.32 -11.68 35.41
N PRO A 3 -5.75 -10.61 35.99
CA PRO A 3 -5.80 -10.40 37.43
C PRO A 3 -7.23 -10.13 37.89
N ALA A 4 -7.66 -10.79 38.97
CA ALA A 4 -8.97 -10.60 39.57
C ALA A 4 -9.12 -9.15 40.04
N THR A 5 -10.13 -8.44 39.52
CA THR A 5 -10.40 -7.06 39.85
C THR A 5 -11.06 -6.98 41.23
N LEU A 6 -10.30 -6.55 42.24
CA LEU A 6 -10.85 -6.20 43.55
C LEU A 6 -11.69 -4.94 43.38
N LYS A 7 -13.00 -5.12 43.18
CA LYS A 7 -13.96 -4.01 43.07
C LYS A 7 -13.90 -3.18 44.36
N ALA A 8 -13.85 -1.86 44.19
CA ALA A 8 -13.91 -0.94 45.32
C ALA A 8 -15.16 -1.23 46.18
N PRO A 9 -15.10 -1.07 47.50
CA PRO A 9 -16.26 -1.29 48.38
C PRO A 9 -17.46 -0.46 47.92
N ALA A 10 -18.68 -1.02 48.03
CA ALA A 10 -19.91 -0.40 47.52
C ALA A 10 -20.16 1.04 48.03
N ALA A 11 -19.68 1.35 49.23
CA ALA A 11 -19.75 2.68 49.83
C ALA A 11 -19.06 3.78 48.99
N PHE A 12 -18.03 3.44 48.21
CA PHE A 12 -17.23 4.40 47.44
C PHE A 12 -17.67 4.54 45.99
N HIS A 13 -18.64 3.74 45.52
CA HIS A 13 -19.03 3.74 44.10
C HIS A 13 -19.52 5.10 43.61
N GLU A 14 -20.27 5.85 44.43
CA GLU A 14 -20.73 7.19 44.04
C GLU A 14 -19.59 8.21 43.98
N GLN A 15 -18.65 8.14 44.92
CA GLN A 15 -17.48 9.01 44.93
C GLN A 15 -16.57 8.74 43.72
N ILE A 16 -16.37 7.46 43.39
CA ILE A 16 -15.62 7.05 42.20
C ILE A 16 -16.29 7.58 40.93
N ARG A 17 -17.60 7.39 40.76
CA ARG A 17 -18.36 7.94 39.62
C ARG A 17 -18.25 9.46 39.53
N SER A 18 -18.39 10.15 40.65
CA SER A 18 -18.31 11.61 40.73
C SER A 18 -16.92 12.10 40.32
N LEU A 19 -15.87 11.46 40.82
CA LEU A 19 -14.48 11.78 40.51
C LEU A 19 -14.14 11.48 39.04
N GLU A 20 -14.61 10.37 38.48
CA GLU A 20 -14.47 10.05 37.06
C GLU A 20 -15.21 11.06 36.18
N ARG A 21 -16.42 11.47 36.57
CA ARG A 21 -17.16 12.54 35.90
C ARG A 21 -16.42 13.88 35.98
N ALA A 22 -15.83 14.21 37.13
CA ALA A 22 -15.05 15.44 37.29
C ALA A 22 -13.80 15.42 36.40
N ARG A 23 -13.07 14.30 36.37
CA ARG A 23 -11.89 14.10 35.50
C ARG A 23 -12.24 14.22 34.02
N THR A 24 -13.31 13.56 33.58
CA THR A 24 -13.77 13.67 32.19
C THR A 24 -14.25 15.09 31.88
N GLY A 25 -14.95 15.74 32.81
CA GLY A 25 -15.38 17.12 32.68
C GLY A 25 -14.24 18.12 32.50
N THR A 26 -13.18 18.03 33.31
CA THR A 26 -12.01 18.92 33.18
C THR A 26 -11.24 18.67 31.88
N PHE A 27 -11.06 17.40 31.50
CA PHE A 27 -10.42 17.02 30.25
C PHE A 27 -11.16 17.55 29.02
N LEU A 28 -12.48 17.37 28.97
CA LEU A 28 -13.30 17.84 27.84
C LEU A 28 -13.30 19.36 27.73
N LYS A 29 -13.37 20.09 28.86
CA LYS A 29 -13.27 21.56 28.87
C LYS A 29 -11.98 22.03 28.20
N HIS A 30 -10.84 21.44 28.56
CA HIS A 30 -9.56 21.79 27.93
C HIS A 30 -9.57 21.49 26.42
N LYS A 31 -10.07 20.33 26.00
CA LYS A 31 -10.12 19.94 24.57
C LYS A 31 -11.06 20.82 23.74
N LEU A 32 -12.15 21.30 24.32
CA LEU A 32 -13.06 22.22 23.65
C LEU A 32 -12.42 23.60 23.42
N CYS A 33 -11.65 24.11 24.39
CA CYS A 33 -10.92 25.38 24.22
C CYS A 33 -9.84 25.28 23.13
N SER A 34 -9.18 24.13 22.99
CA SER A 34 -8.15 23.90 21.99
C SER A 34 -8.67 23.24 20.71
N ARG A 35 -9.97 23.37 20.39
CA ARG A 35 -10.57 22.68 19.24
C ARG A 35 -10.13 23.34 17.93
N PRO A 36 -9.49 22.62 17.00
CA PRO A 36 -9.09 23.17 15.71
C PRO A 36 -10.31 23.48 14.82
N GLY A 37 -10.16 24.51 13.97
CA GLY A 37 -11.18 24.91 13.01
C GLY A 37 -11.27 23.96 11.80
N ARG A 38 -12.37 24.02 11.04
CA ARG A 38 -12.54 23.18 9.84
C ARG A 38 -11.44 23.43 8.80
N SER A 39 -11.10 24.69 8.54
CA SER A 39 -10.07 25.08 7.58
C SER A 39 -8.69 24.50 7.91
N GLU A 40 -8.34 24.47 9.20
CA GLU A 40 -7.09 23.86 9.67
C GLU A 40 -7.07 22.36 9.41
N LEU A 41 -8.17 21.65 9.69
CA LEU A 41 -8.29 20.21 9.42
C LEU A 41 -8.21 19.89 7.93
N VAL A 42 -8.72 20.77 7.06
CA VAL A 42 -8.58 20.62 5.60
C VAL A 42 -7.15 20.85 5.14
N ARG A 43 -6.50 21.92 5.64
CA ARG A 43 -5.09 22.22 5.35
C ARG A 43 -4.16 21.07 5.74
N MET A 44 -4.46 20.40 6.85
CA MET A 44 -3.74 19.23 7.32
C MET A 44 -4.10 17.93 6.58
N HIS A 45 -5.02 17.97 5.61
CA HIS A 45 -5.53 16.81 4.87
C HIS A 45 -6.22 15.75 5.75
N ILE A 46 -6.77 16.15 6.90
CA ILE A 46 -7.60 15.28 7.75
C ILE A 46 -9.03 15.26 7.19
N LEU A 47 -9.60 16.44 6.89
CA LEU A 47 -10.90 16.58 6.24
C LEU A 47 -10.72 16.89 4.75
N GLN A 48 -11.70 16.47 3.94
CA GLN A 48 -11.71 16.79 2.52
C GLN A 48 -12.20 18.23 2.28
N GLU A 49 -11.63 18.88 1.27
CA GLU A 49 -12.07 20.19 0.80
C GLU A 49 -13.29 20.03 -0.11
N THR A 50 -14.43 19.66 0.48
CA THR A 50 -15.70 19.57 -0.26
C THR A 50 -16.84 20.21 0.53
N HIS A 51 -17.82 20.73 -0.22
CA HIS A 51 -19.11 21.20 0.30
C HIS A 51 -20.21 20.13 0.22
N ALA A 52 -19.88 18.94 -0.27
CA ALA A 52 -20.80 17.83 -0.37
C ALA A 52 -21.16 17.27 1.02
N GLU A 53 -22.37 16.74 1.12
CA GLU A 53 -22.88 16.10 2.32
C GLU A 53 -21.96 14.92 2.74
N PRO A 54 -21.72 14.70 4.07
CA PRO A 54 -20.77 13.70 4.57
C PRO A 54 -20.89 12.30 3.98
N SER A 55 -22.11 11.80 3.72
CA SER A 55 -22.32 10.45 3.17
C SER A 55 -21.80 10.31 1.73
N LEU A 56 -21.73 11.39 0.96
CA LEU A 56 -21.29 11.37 -0.43
C LEU A 56 -19.78 11.59 -0.61
N GLN A 57 -19.08 12.10 0.40
CA GLN A 57 -17.68 12.51 0.28
C GLN A 57 -16.76 11.36 -0.13
N ALA A 58 -16.97 10.17 0.43
CA ALA A 58 -16.18 8.99 0.08
C ALA A 58 -16.33 8.61 -1.40
N THR A 59 -17.56 8.60 -1.90
CA THR A 59 -17.87 8.29 -3.30
C THR A 59 -17.32 9.37 -4.24
N GLN A 60 -17.47 10.65 -3.89
CA GLN A 60 -16.91 11.76 -4.66
C GLN A 60 -15.39 11.65 -4.78
N MET A 61 -14.68 11.32 -3.70
CA MET A 61 -13.23 11.15 -3.71
C MET A 61 -12.80 9.95 -4.54
N LYS A 62 -13.55 8.85 -4.48
CA LYS A 62 -13.30 7.67 -5.34
C LYS A 62 -13.40 8.03 -6.82
N LEU A 63 -14.45 8.75 -7.20
CA LEU A 63 -14.65 9.21 -8.58
C LEU A 63 -13.58 10.22 -9.01
N LYS A 64 -13.21 11.17 -8.14
CA LYS A 64 -12.13 12.14 -8.42
C LYS A 64 -10.81 11.41 -8.69
N ARG A 65 -10.48 10.40 -7.89
CA ARG A 65 -9.26 9.59 -8.07
C ARG A 65 -9.30 8.79 -9.36
N ALA A 66 -10.41 8.13 -9.68
CA ALA A 66 -10.54 7.35 -10.91
C ALA A 66 -10.30 8.22 -12.15
N ARG A 67 -10.96 9.38 -12.23
CA ARG A 67 -10.76 10.34 -13.33
C ARG A 67 -9.32 10.79 -13.46
N LEU A 68 -8.68 11.14 -12.34
CA LEU A 68 -7.27 11.54 -12.35
C LEU A 68 -6.37 10.41 -12.83
N THR A 69 -6.63 9.17 -12.43
CA THR A 69 -5.88 8.01 -12.91
C THR A 69 -6.01 7.86 -14.43
N ASP A 70 -7.23 7.93 -14.96
CA ASP A 70 -7.50 7.79 -16.38
C ASP A 70 -6.81 8.92 -17.18
N ASP A 71 -6.94 10.17 -16.73
CA ASP A 71 -6.31 11.34 -17.34
C ASP A 71 -4.77 11.24 -17.34
N LEU A 72 -4.18 10.74 -16.24
CA LEU A 72 -2.74 10.56 -16.13
C LEU A 72 -2.25 9.40 -17.00
N ASN A 73 -3.01 8.32 -17.10
CA ASN A 73 -2.68 7.18 -17.95
C ASN A 73 -2.61 7.59 -19.42
N GLU A 74 -3.56 8.40 -19.90
CA GLU A 74 -3.52 8.95 -21.27
C GLU A 74 -2.27 9.80 -21.50
N LYS A 75 -1.93 10.69 -20.55
CA LYS A 75 -0.74 11.56 -20.65
C LYS A 75 0.57 10.77 -20.62
N ILE A 76 0.63 9.70 -19.83
CA ILE A 76 1.81 8.83 -19.76
C ILE A 76 1.93 8.00 -21.05
N ALA A 77 0.81 7.53 -21.62
CA ALA A 77 0.82 6.80 -22.89
C ALA A 77 1.36 7.64 -24.04
N GLN A 78 1.12 8.96 -24.02
CA GLN A 78 1.61 9.93 -25.00
C GLN A 78 2.93 10.60 -24.58
N ARG A 79 3.71 9.98 -23.68
CA ARG A 79 4.98 10.54 -23.23
C ARG A 79 5.98 10.61 -24.40
N PRO A 80 6.50 11.79 -24.76
CA PRO A 80 7.50 11.94 -25.82
C PRO A 80 8.74 11.10 -25.58
N GLY A 81 9.26 10.49 -26.65
CA GLY A 81 10.53 9.78 -26.61
C GLY A 81 11.73 10.70 -26.34
N PRO A 82 12.89 10.15 -25.95
CA PRO A 82 14.10 10.94 -25.70
C PRO A 82 14.58 11.69 -26.96
N MET A 83 14.44 11.09 -28.15
CA MET A 83 14.79 11.76 -29.42
C MET A 83 13.91 12.99 -29.70
N GLU A 84 12.61 12.90 -29.42
CA GLU A 84 11.69 14.04 -29.60
C GLU A 84 12.06 15.23 -28.70
N LEU A 85 12.65 14.98 -27.53
CA LEU A 85 13.11 16.04 -26.62
C LEU A 85 14.41 16.70 -27.08
N VAL A 86 15.29 15.94 -27.74
CA VAL A 86 16.50 16.44 -28.40
C VAL A 86 16.13 17.34 -29.57
N GLU A 87 15.21 16.90 -30.44
CA GLU A 87 14.70 17.71 -31.56
C GLU A 87 14.08 19.03 -31.08
N LYS A 88 13.42 19.01 -29.91
CA LYS A 88 12.84 20.20 -29.26
C LYS A 88 13.88 21.06 -28.51
N ASN A 89 15.17 20.74 -28.59
CA ASN A 89 16.29 21.43 -27.92
C ASN A 89 16.12 21.53 -26.39
N ILE A 90 15.37 20.60 -25.80
CA ILE A 90 15.21 20.52 -24.33
C ILE A 90 16.37 19.69 -23.75
N LEU A 91 16.82 18.68 -24.48
CA LEU A 91 18.00 17.89 -24.15
C LEU A 91 19.15 18.23 -25.09
N PRO A 92 20.38 18.43 -24.59
CA PRO A 92 21.55 18.58 -25.44
C PRO A 92 21.92 17.26 -26.13
N VAL A 93 22.51 17.34 -27.33
CA VAL A 93 23.14 16.18 -27.98
C VAL A 93 24.55 16.02 -27.42
N ASP A 94 24.78 15.01 -26.60
CA ASP A 94 26.14 14.65 -26.18
C ASP A 94 26.90 14.08 -27.39
N PRO A 95 28.04 14.67 -27.80
CA PRO A 95 28.78 14.23 -29.00
C PRO A 95 29.61 12.95 -28.80
N GLY A 96 29.28 12.08 -27.83
CA GLY A 96 30.22 11.07 -27.31
C GLY A 96 29.68 9.67 -27.00
N VAL A 97 28.65 9.17 -27.69
CA VAL A 97 28.09 7.83 -27.40
C VAL A 97 27.93 6.98 -28.67
N GLU A 98 29.06 6.51 -29.19
CA GLU A 98 29.16 5.16 -29.74
C GLU A 98 29.60 4.27 -28.56
N GLU A 99 29.08 3.04 -28.45
CA GLU A 99 29.60 1.96 -27.57
C GLU A 99 29.23 1.96 -26.06
N VAL A 100 27.94 1.84 -25.70
CA VAL A 100 27.56 1.04 -24.50
C VAL A 100 26.27 0.25 -24.75
N ASN A 101 26.17 -0.43 -25.88
CA ASN A 101 25.14 -1.46 -26.09
C ASN A 101 25.72 -2.85 -25.79
N ASN A 102 24.90 -3.69 -25.16
CA ASN A 102 24.97 -5.16 -25.04
C ASN A 102 25.56 -5.88 -23.81
N GLY A 103 26.15 -5.24 -22.80
CA GLY A 103 26.76 -6.01 -21.68
C GLY A 103 26.03 -5.98 -20.33
N ARG A 104 25.47 -4.83 -19.96
CA ARG A 104 25.12 -4.53 -18.55
C ARG A 104 23.63 -4.40 -18.26
N ALA A 105 22.80 -4.38 -19.30
CA ALA A 105 21.36 -4.18 -19.15
C ALA A 105 20.65 -5.41 -18.53
N SER A 106 21.11 -6.64 -18.80
CA SER A 106 20.41 -7.86 -18.34
C SER A 106 20.46 -8.05 -16.82
N LEU A 107 21.62 -7.78 -16.19
CA LEU A 107 21.79 -7.90 -14.74
C LEU A 107 21.04 -6.81 -13.98
N LEU A 108 20.98 -5.60 -14.52
CA LEU A 108 20.20 -4.51 -13.95
C LEU A 108 18.69 -4.74 -14.10
N LEU A 109 18.24 -5.31 -15.22
CA LEU A 109 16.83 -5.68 -15.42
C LEU A 109 16.40 -6.80 -14.47
N LEU A 110 17.24 -7.82 -14.26
CA LEU A 110 16.94 -8.90 -13.32
C LEU A 110 16.92 -8.38 -11.87
N TYR A 111 17.80 -7.44 -11.51
CA TYR A 111 17.83 -6.80 -10.20
C TYR A 111 16.64 -5.85 -9.93
N LEU A 112 16.21 -5.10 -10.95
CA LEU A 112 14.98 -4.29 -10.87
C LEU A 112 13.72 -5.17 -10.79
N PHE A 113 13.73 -6.32 -11.47
CA PHE A 113 12.63 -7.28 -11.41
C PHE A 113 12.48 -7.91 -10.01
N THR A 114 13.59 -8.31 -9.37
CA THR A 114 13.53 -8.90 -8.02
C THR A 114 13.17 -7.90 -6.92
N THR A 115 13.46 -6.61 -7.12
CA THR A 115 13.14 -5.55 -6.16
C THR A 115 11.71 -5.01 -6.28
N TYR A 116 10.97 -5.32 -7.36
CA TYR A 116 9.60 -4.85 -7.58
C TYR A 116 8.50 -5.71 -6.89
N SER A 117 8.88 -6.79 -6.19
CA SER A 117 7.93 -7.72 -5.55
C SER A 117 7.55 -7.38 -4.10
N GLU A 118 8.00 -6.25 -3.55
CA GLU A 118 7.53 -5.77 -2.24
C GLU A 118 6.53 -4.64 -2.40
N CYS A 119 5.27 -4.98 -2.70
CA CYS A 119 4.13 -4.11 -2.40
C CYS A 119 3.36 -4.72 -1.23
N SER A 120 3.64 -4.17 -0.05
CA SER A 120 3.00 -4.48 1.23
C SER A 120 1.50 -4.15 1.23
N GLU A 121 0.81 -4.89 2.10
CA GLU A 121 -0.58 -4.89 2.51
C GLU A 121 -1.25 -3.52 2.68
N GLY A 122 -2.56 -3.46 2.42
CA GLY A 122 -3.41 -2.45 3.06
C GLY A 122 -4.63 -1.91 2.30
N ASN A 123 -5.40 -2.70 1.56
CA ASN A 123 -6.82 -2.36 1.33
C ASN A 123 -7.66 -3.58 0.94
N SER A 124 -8.53 -4.02 1.84
CA SER A 124 -9.54 -5.04 1.55
C SER A 124 -10.47 -4.49 0.46
N ASN A 125 -10.58 -5.23 -0.65
CA ASN A 125 -11.42 -4.99 -1.84
C ASN A 125 -10.74 -4.42 -3.09
N GLN A 126 -9.44 -4.64 -3.26
CA GLN A 126 -8.84 -4.64 -4.60
C GLN A 126 -8.58 -6.08 -5.02
N LEU A 127 -9.46 -6.63 -5.86
CA LEU A 127 -9.11 -7.78 -6.70
C LEU A 127 -8.05 -7.25 -7.68
N CYS A 128 -6.77 -7.38 -7.34
CA CYS A 128 -5.71 -7.12 -8.27
C CYS A 128 -5.80 -8.22 -9.34
N SER A 129 -6.42 -7.90 -10.47
CA SER A 129 -6.07 -8.56 -11.71
C SER A 129 -4.64 -8.11 -12.04
N THR A 130 -3.65 -8.68 -11.37
CA THR A 130 -2.35 -8.90 -12.00
C THR A 130 -2.66 -9.79 -13.19
N SER A 131 -2.91 -9.15 -14.32
CA SER A 131 -3.14 -9.79 -15.60
C SER A 131 -2.08 -10.85 -15.79
N GLY A 132 -2.49 -12.11 -15.95
CA GLY A 132 -1.62 -13.26 -16.21
C GLY A 132 -0.74 -13.14 -17.47
N GLY A 133 -0.72 -12.00 -18.15
CA GLY A 133 0.18 -11.71 -19.26
C GLY A 133 1.63 -11.41 -18.85
N PHE A 134 1.88 -10.89 -17.64
CA PHE A 134 3.26 -10.61 -17.24
C PHE A 134 4.04 -11.90 -16.91
N LEU A 135 3.35 -12.87 -16.30
CA LEU A 135 3.91 -14.18 -15.97
C LEU A 135 4.10 -15.06 -17.21
N SER A 136 3.29 -14.89 -18.27
CA SER A 136 3.47 -15.63 -19.51
C SER A 136 4.68 -15.12 -20.29
N ILE A 137 4.82 -13.80 -20.45
CA ILE A 137 5.97 -13.19 -21.13
C ILE A 137 7.28 -13.56 -20.41
N PHE A 138 7.27 -13.62 -19.07
CA PHE A 138 8.45 -14.00 -18.30
C PHE A 138 8.82 -15.49 -18.48
N ASN A 139 7.84 -16.40 -18.50
CA ASN A 139 8.08 -17.82 -18.80
C ASN A 139 8.57 -18.03 -20.24
N ASP A 140 8.08 -17.24 -21.19
CA ASP A 140 8.51 -17.29 -22.60
C ASP A 140 9.96 -16.81 -22.77
N VAL A 141 10.37 -15.76 -22.04
CA VAL A 141 11.76 -15.26 -22.04
C VAL A 141 12.71 -16.22 -21.33
N LEU A 142 12.31 -16.85 -20.22
CA LEU A 142 13.12 -17.91 -19.57
C LEU A 142 13.26 -19.17 -20.45
N SER A 143 12.20 -19.53 -21.18
CA SER A 143 12.18 -20.68 -22.10
C SER A 143 13.21 -20.52 -23.23
N LEU A 144 13.47 -19.27 -23.66
CA LEU A 144 14.47 -18.95 -24.69
C LEU A 144 15.92 -19.10 -24.22
N PHE A 145 16.21 -18.99 -22.91
CA PHE A 145 17.57 -19.10 -22.36
C PHE A 145 18.03 -20.54 -22.06
N GLY A 146 17.26 -21.54 -22.46
CA GLY A 146 17.77 -22.88 -22.66
C GLY A 146 17.76 -23.78 -21.44
N LYS A 147 17.41 -25.03 -21.74
CA LYS A 147 17.43 -26.20 -20.88
C LYS A 147 18.83 -26.41 -20.28
N GLN A 148 19.06 -25.92 -19.06
CA GLN A 148 20.02 -26.57 -18.17
C GLN A 148 19.21 -27.36 -17.15
N SER A 149 19.35 -28.67 -17.20
CA SER A 149 18.73 -29.65 -16.31
C SER A 149 18.88 -29.25 -14.83
N TYR A 150 17.77 -28.90 -14.17
CA TYR A 150 17.64 -28.98 -12.72
C TYR A 150 16.55 -30.02 -12.44
N ALA A 151 16.99 -31.19 -12.00
CA ALA A 151 16.12 -32.22 -11.43
C ALA A 151 15.55 -31.67 -10.12
N ALA A 152 14.36 -31.06 -10.18
CA ALA A 152 13.55 -30.83 -9.00
C ALA A 152 12.76 -32.11 -8.73
N SER A 153 13.16 -32.83 -7.68
CA SER A 153 12.39 -33.93 -7.09
C SER A 153 10.97 -33.45 -6.78
N THR A 154 9.98 -33.98 -7.49
CA THR A 154 8.58 -33.83 -7.16
C THR A 154 8.18 -34.89 -6.15
N ASP A 155 8.50 -34.66 -4.88
CA ASP A 155 7.83 -35.34 -3.78
C ASP A 155 7.15 -34.29 -2.90
N CYS A 156 5.93 -33.92 -3.29
CA CYS A 156 5.01 -33.17 -2.44
C CYS A 156 3.62 -33.79 -2.59
N LEU A 157 3.41 -34.76 -1.71
CA LEU A 157 2.16 -35.15 -1.05
C LEU A 157 0.90 -34.40 -1.49
N SER A 158 -0.08 -35.19 -1.91
CA SER A 158 -1.48 -34.78 -2.00
C SER A 158 -1.95 -34.12 -0.69
N LEU A 159 -2.50 -32.92 -0.77
CA LEU A 159 -3.44 -32.43 0.23
C LEU A 159 -4.74 -32.02 -0.45
N SER A 160 -5.77 -32.81 -0.18
CA SER A 160 -7.17 -32.47 -0.38
C SER A 160 -7.58 -31.29 0.51
N PRO A 161 -8.57 -30.47 0.11
CA PRO A 161 -8.95 -29.28 0.83
C PRO A 161 -9.98 -29.62 1.91
N HIS A 162 -9.62 -29.48 3.19
CA HIS A 162 -10.62 -29.27 4.24
C HIS A 162 -10.00 -28.69 5.51
N SER A 163 -10.72 -27.71 6.09
CA SER A 163 -10.66 -27.21 7.48
C SER A 163 -9.67 -26.07 7.85
N SER A 164 -10.26 -24.87 7.98
CA SER A 164 -10.17 -23.87 9.07
C SER A 164 -8.82 -23.48 9.71
N PRO A 165 -8.49 -22.17 9.82
CA PRO A 165 -7.23 -21.67 10.37
C PRO A 165 -7.40 -21.22 11.84
N LEU A 166 -7.10 -22.07 12.81
CA LEU A 166 -6.80 -21.62 14.18
C LEU A 166 -5.81 -22.60 14.82
N SER A 167 -4.80 -22.05 15.50
CA SER A 167 -3.72 -22.74 16.26
C SER A 167 -2.45 -23.09 15.49
N ALA A 168 -1.49 -22.15 15.44
CA ALA A 168 -0.05 -22.44 15.63
C ALA A 168 0.76 -21.13 15.63
N VAL A 169 0.62 -20.33 16.69
CA VAL A 169 1.63 -19.31 17.05
C VAL A 169 2.21 -19.73 18.38
N THR A 170 3.18 -20.65 18.39
CA THR A 170 4.23 -20.74 19.43
C THR A 170 5.35 -21.65 18.93
N LEU A 171 6.59 -21.20 19.16
CA LEU A 171 7.87 -21.92 19.12
C LEU A 171 8.64 -21.94 17.77
N CYS A 172 9.46 -20.91 17.57
CA CYS A 172 10.89 -21.14 17.33
C CYS A 172 11.69 -19.88 17.70
N SER A 173 12.25 -19.86 18.90
CA SER A 173 13.41 -19.02 19.24
C SER A 173 14.54 -19.98 19.61
N LEU A 174 15.61 -19.92 18.83
CA LEU A 174 16.98 -20.27 19.20
C LEU A 174 17.82 -19.05 18.82
#